data_AF-A0A1V4VAR6-F1
#
_entry.id   AF-A0A1V4VAR6-F1
#
_cell.length_a   1.000
_cell.length_b   1.000
_cell.length_c   1.000
_cell.angle_alpha   90.00
_cell.angle_beta   90.00
_cell.angle_gamma   90.00
#
_symmetry.space_group_name_H-M   'P 1'
#
loop_
_entity.id
_entity.type
_entity.pdbx_description
1 polymer ?
#
loop_
_entity_poly.entity_id
_entity_poly.type
_entity_poly.pdbx_seq_one_letter_code
_entity_poly.pdbx_strand_id
1 'polypeptide(L)'
;MGSTLFRWSIYPILFIIVMTFTSPVTWNIIPNNIPNLNYLFLQTYPDSARYMLSTIVQSEAAIFALIVSLSLVAVQLSASSFSSRIIEIFKKSPDVWTLILIYIFLIIYGVAILKLIEPNEEIISDFEYYISLDYRLGVFAFLALIPYIWNILDLLKPSNIIDKLSEKITKERILSIDRFGDKNDAIQPITDIIISSLMRYDESTVIYGLNAIGSKLELIFTEFDKCDVCNVSIVFRHLSIIGELAVEKRDAYATVHAIVTIGQIGMLATEEMLEEVSLQSILSIGEIGTRSNRQNMEYVSIWAVNLLGKIGVLATNKMFQNNCALQAILFTKDIGATAAETSRKVSIKHATSSIRSIGMEGSKRRQKDTVLIAVSELEKLGVISIESGLENEAIAAAESLEAITIIAIENNLESEAVFAAHAIGNLGTIAAKKEFKEMISNILLYLKKIGENSIDRRSEKTASIAIIGLGSVGIASAKQKLCKATDQSISQIKFLQILAKENKLDDISSLGEKSINNIYSSIDFKKDDINIESGI
;
A
#
# COMPACT_ATOMS: atom_id res chain seq x y z
N MET A 1 1.16 -25.74 -0.92
CA MET A 1 0.87 -27.17 -0.61
C MET A 1 1.99 -28.15 -1.00
N GLY A 2 2.89 -27.85 -1.95
CA GLY A 2 3.94 -28.79 -2.41
C GLY A 2 5.26 -28.86 -1.62
N SER A 3 5.55 -27.92 -0.72
CA SER A 3 6.87 -27.84 -0.04
C SER A 3 6.94 -28.54 1.32
N THR A 4 5.80 -28.80 1.99
CA THR A 4 5.77 -29.45 3.31
C THR A 4 5.79 -30.97 3.18
N LEU A 5 5.01 -31.55 2.27
CA LEU A 5 4.94 -33.00 2.02
C LEU A 5 6.28 -33.60 1.58
N PHE A 6 7.08 -32.88 0.80
CA PHE A 6 8.41 -33.32 0.38
C PHE A 6 9.40 -33.42 1.56
N ARG A 7 9.24 -32.59 2.60
CA ARG A 7 10.19 -32.49 3.72
C ARG A 7 10.05 -33.62 4.73
N TRP A 8 8.82 -34.07 5.01
CA TRP A 8 8.57 -35.24 5.85
C TRP A 8 9.04 -36.55 5.24
N SER A 9 9.10 -36.62 3.91
CA SER A 9 9.56 -37.80 3.16
C SER A 9 11.09 -38.00 3.28
N ILE A 10 11.85 -36.98 3.68
CA ILE A 10 13.32 -37.04 3.70
C ILE A 10 13.83 -38.05 4.74
N TYR A 11 13.29 -38.06 5.96
CA TYR A 11 13.73 -38.98 7.01
C TYR A 11 13.49 -40.47 6.68
N PRO A 12 12.29 -40.91 6.23
CA PRO A 12 12.08 -42.30 5.83
C PRO A 12 12.88 -42.67 4.58
N ILE A 13 13.08 -41.78 3.61
CA ILE A 13 13.94 -42.03 2.45
C ILE A 13 15.39 -42.23 2.89
N LEU A 14 15.89 -41.35 3.76
CA LEU A 14 17.26 -41.41 4.29
C LEU A 14 17.47 -42.68 5.13
N PHE A 15 16.46 -43.11 5.88
CA PHE A 15 16.45 -44.39 6.58
C PHE A 15 16.56 -45.58 5.61
N ILE A 16 15.75 -45.60 4.55
CA ILE A 16 15.80 -46.66 3.53
C ILE A 16 17.16 -46.66 2.82
N ILE A 17 17.71 -45.50 2.47
CA ILE A 17 19.03 -45.37 1.85
C ILE A 17 20.11 -45.96 2.77
N VAL A 18 20.16 -45.55 4.03
CA VAL A 18 21.14 -46.07 4.98
C VAL A 18 20.98 -47.58 5.13
N MET A 19 19.75 -48.08 5.34
CA MET A 19 19.48 -49.51 5.50
C MET A 19 19.79 -50.34 4.26
N THR A 20 19.61 -49.80 3.05
CA THR A 20 19.90 -50.50 1.79
C THR A 20 21.39 -50.48 1.45
N PHE A 21 22.08 -49.35 1.60
CA PHE A 21 23.51 -49.25 1.32
C PHE A 21 24.40 -50.00 2.32
N THR A 22 23.92 -50.22 3.54
CA THR A 22 24.64 -50.94 4.59
C THR A 22 24.11 -52.36 4.83
N SER A 23 23.17 -52.82 4.00
CA SER A 23 22.66 -54.19 4.05
C SER A 23 23.68 -55.18 3.46
N PRO A 24 23.88 -56.35 4.08
CA PRO A 24 24.74 -57.40 3.53
C PRO A 24 24.34 -57.86 2.12
N VAL A 25 23.05 -57.72 1.77
CA VAL A 25 22.49 -58.20 0.50
C VAL A 25 22.94 -57.35 -0.70
N THR A 26 23.04 -56.03 -0.54
CA THR A 26 23.46 -55.13 -1.61
C THR A 26 24.95 -55.25 -1.92
N TRP A 27 25.75 -55.66 -0.94
CA TRP A 27 27.21 -55.81 -1.09
C TRP A 27 27.65 -57.13 -1.72
N ASN A 28 26.79 -58.15 -1.73
CA ASN A 28 27.01 -59.41 -2.47
C ASN A 28 26.84 -59.26 -4.00
N ILE A 29 26.35 -58.11 -4.47
CA ILE A 29 26.11 -57.81 -5.91
C ILE A 29 27.29 -57.01 -6.50
N ILE A 30 28.16 -56.42 -5.66
CA ILE A 30 29.38 -55.73 -6.09
C ILE A 30 30.46 -56.80 -6.38
N PRO A 31 31.07 -56.83 -7.58
CA PRO A 31 32.00 -57.91 -7.95
C PRO A 31 33.18 -58.01 -6.97
N ASN A 32 33.48 -59.25 -6.58
CA ASN A 32 34.39 -59.76 -5.52
C ASN A 32 35.85 -59.25 -5.46
N ASN A 33 36.20 -58.07 -6.00
CA ASN A 33 37.57 -57.59 -6.07
C ASN A 33 38.04 -56.72 -4.89
N ILE A 34 37.29 -56.65 -3.78
CA ILE A 34 37.76 -56.06 -2.53
C ILE A 34 37.55 -57.05 -1.38
N PRO A 35 38.50 -57.97 -1.14
CA PRO A 35 38.44 -58.85 0.02
C PRO A 35 38.65 -57.99 1.28
N ASN A 36 37.72 -58.06 2.22
CA ASN A 36 37.72 -57.48 3.59
C ASN A 36 36.70 -56.39 3.94
N LEU A 37 35.74 -56.02 3.09
CA LEU A 37 34.71 -55.04 3.51
C LEU A 37 33.60 -55.61 4.41
N ASN A 38 33.31 -56.92 4.33
CA ASN A 38 32.34 -57.58 5.24
C ASN A 38 32.76 -57.53 6.72
N TYR A 39 34.07 -57.40 7.01
CA TYR A 39 34.61 -57.28 8.37
C TYR A 39 34.45 -55.87 8.97
N LEU A 40 33.99 -54.87 8.20
CA LEU A 40 33.86 -53.49 8.68
C LEU A 40 32.64 -53.29 9.61
N PHE A 41 31.63 -54.18 9.52
CA PHE A 41 30.36 -54.05 10.25
C PHE A 41 30.01 -55.27 11.13
N LEU A 42 30.82 -56.32 11.09
CA LEU A 42 30.70 -57.53 11.90
C LEU A 42 31.79 -57.49 12.97
N GLN A 43 31.41 -57.22 14.22
CA GLN A 43 32.33 -57.14 15.34
C GLN A 43 32.53 -58.52 15.96
N THR A 44 33.76 -59.03 15.90
CA THR A 44 34.11 -60.38 16.39
C THR A 44 34.42 -60.43 17.90
N TYR A 45 34.54 -59.29 18.60
CA TYR A 45 34.96 -59.26 20.02
C TYR A 45 34.02 -58.41 20.92
N PRO A 46 33.53 -58.95 22.07
CA PRO A 46 32.58 -58.28 22.98
C PRO A 46 33.02 -56.91 23.50
N ASP A 47 34.30 -56.76 23.86
CA ASP A 47 34.81 -55.51 24.47
C ASP A 47 34.87 -54.36 23.47
N SER A 48 35.28 -54.64 22.23
CA SER A 48 35.25 -53.68 21.12
C SER A 48 33.81 -53.24 20.80
N ALA A 49 32.85 -54.15 20.92
CA ALA A 49 31.46 -53.88 20.59
C ALA A 49 30.82 -52.97 21.63
N ARG A 50 31.08 -53.26 22.92
CA ARG A 50 30.65 -52.41 24.04
C ARG A 50 31.30 -51.03 23.98
N TYR A 51 32.60 -50.95 23.67
CA TYR A 51 33.29 -49.66 23.54
C TYR A 51 32.70 -48.82 22.40
N MET A 52 32.50 -49.42 21.22
CA MET A 52 31.92 -48.75 20.06
C MET A 52 30.48 -48.29 20.37
N LEU A 53 29.65 -49.18 20.90
CA LEU A 53 28.25 -48.90 21.23
C LEU A 53 28.14 -47.81 22.31
N SER A 54 28.99 -47.85 23.34
CA SER A 54 29.08 -46.78 24.34
C SER A 54 29.48 -45.45 23.71
N THR A 55 30.38 -45.47 22.72
CA THR A 55 30.81 -44.26 22.00
C THR A 55 29.65 -43.71 21.14
N ILE A 56 28.89 -44.57 20.46
CA ILE A 56 27.71 -44.17 19.67
C ILE A 56 26.66 -43.54 20.60
N VAL A 57 26.25 -44.23 21.66
CA VAL A 57 25.26 -43.72 22.63
C VAL A 57 25.72 -42.40 23.25
N GLN A 58 27.00 -42.27 23.62
CA GLN A 58 27.55 -41.02 24.15
C GLN A 58 27.50 -39.89 23.11
N SER A 59 27.85 -40.18 21.85
CA SER A 59 27.79 -39.20 20.76
C SER A 59 26.36 -38.79 20.41
N GLU A 60 25.41 -39.73 20.43
CA GLU A 60 23.99 -39.47 20.22
C GLU A 60 23.41 -38.59 21.33
N ALA A 61 23.75 -38.88 22.59
CA ALA A 61 23.35 -38.06 23.72
C ALA A 61 23.94 -36.63 23.64
N ALA A 62 25.19 -36.49 23.21
CA ALA A 62 25.82 -35.18 23.01
C ALA A 62 25.15 -34.39 21.86
N ILE A 63 24.87 -35.04 20.72
CA ILE A 63 24.19 -34.41 19.59
C ILE A 63 22.74 -34.06 19.96
N PHE A 64 22.05 -34.91 20.69
CA PHE A 64 20.72 -34.63 21.22
C PHE A 64 20.72 -33.35 22.08
N ALA A 65 21.68 -33.23 23.01
CA ALA A 65 21.84 -32.03 23.82
C ALA A 65 22.12 -30.77 22.96
N LEU A 66 22.91 -30.91 21.89
CA LEU A 66 23.16 -29.83 20.92
C LEU A 66 21.91 -29.45 20.12
N ILE A 67 21.10 -30.43 19.68
CA ILE A 67 19.83 -30.20 18.97
C ILE A 67 18.89 -29.38 19.85
N VAL A 68 18.72 -29.79 21.11
CA VAL A 68 17.88 -29.07 22.09
C VAL A 68 18.40 -27.66 22.32
N SER A 69 19.72 -27.51 22.50
CA SER A 69 20.36 -26.20 22.73
C SER A 69 20.20 -25.27 21.52
N LEU A 70 20.45 -25.75 20.32
CA LEU A 70 20.31 -24.98 19.07
C LEU A 70 18.84 -24.60 18.83
N SER A 71 17.90 -25.52 19.06
CA SER A 71 16.45 -25.25 18.99
C SER A 71 16.07 -24.15 19.97
N LEU A 72 16.54 -24.20 21.21
CA LEU A 72 16.25 -23.21 22.24
C LEU A 72 16.84 -21.84 21.86
N VAL A 73 18.08 -21.79 21.37
CA VAL A 73 18.72 -20.55 20.89
C VAL A 73 17.94 -19.98 19.71
N ALA A 74 17.51 -20.79 18.76
CA ALA A 74 16.71 -20.33 17.63
C ALA A 74 15.36 -19.73 18.09
N VAL A 75 14.70 -20.36 19.06
CA VAL A 75 13.48 -19.84 19.71
C VAL A 75 13.76 -18.52 20.42
N GLN A 76 14.86 -18.43 21.19
CA GLN A 76 15.24 -17.23 21.93
C GLN A 76 15.54 -16.05 20.99
N LEU A 77 16.35 -16.27 19.95
CA LEU A 77 16.68 -15.26 18.95
C LEU A 77 15.43 -14.78 18.19
N SER A 78 14.52 -15.69 17.85
CA SER A 78 13.27 -15.33 17.18
C SER A 78 12.32 -14.55 18.10
N ALA A 79 12.22 -14.95 19.36
CA ALA A 79 11.38 -14.28 20.35
C ALA A 79 11.90 -12.89 20.71
N SER A 80 13.23 -12.72 20.81
CA SER A 80 13.85 -11.42 21.09
C SER A 80 13.82 -10.48 19.88
N SER A 81 13.90 -11.03 18.67
CA SER A 81 13.90 -10.24 17.44
C SER A 81 12.50 -9.88 16.96
N PHE A 82 11.49 -10.71 17.15
CA PHE A 82 10.23 -10.52 16.41
C PHE A 82 8.99 -10.37 17.28
N SER A 83 8.71 -11.34 18.16
CA SER A 83 7.60 -11.32 19.13
C SER A 83 7.56 -12.65 19.89
N SER A 84 7.11 -12.63 21.15
CA SER A 84 6.88 -13.86 21.93
C SER A 84 5.80 -14.76 21.30
N ARG A 85 4.91 -14.21 20.46
CA ARG A 85 3.84 -14.96 19.76
C ARG A 85 4.38 -15.92 18.69
N ILE A 86 5.62 -15.74 18.25
CA ILE A 86 6.25 -16.54 17.17
C ILE A 86 6.81 -17.87 17.68
N ILE A 87 6.97 -18.01 19.00
CA ILE A 87 7.38 -19.25 19.66
C ILE A 87 6.45 -20.41 19.28
N GLU A 88 5.17 -20.13 19.03
CA GLU A 88 4.19 -21.15 18.63
C GLU A 88 4.54 -21.83 17.29
N ILE A 89 5.23 -21.13 16.38
CA ILE A 89 5.65 -21.69 15.09
C ILE A 89 6.77 -22.72 15.30
N PHE A 90 7.74 -22.41 16.15
CA PHE A 90 8.81 -23.32 16.50
C PHE A 90 8.28 -24.52 17.30
N LYS A 91 7.36 -24.29 18.24
CA LYS A 91 6.75 -25.37 19.04
C LYS A 91 5.96 -26.37 18.19
N LYS A 92 5.30 -25.89 17.14
CA LYS A 92 4.55 -26.72 16.19
C LYS A 92 5.41 -27.23 15.03
N SER A 93 6.72 -26.97 15.02
CA SER A 93 7.58 -27.46 13.95
C SER A 93 7.77 -28.98 14.10
N PRO A 94 7.31 -29.77 13.12
CA PRO A 94 7.32 -31.22 13.24
C PRO A 94 8.71 -31.84 13.16
N ASP A 95 9.63 -31.21 12.45
CA ASP A 95 10.99 -31.71 12.25
C ASP A 95 11.76 -31.78 13.57
N VAL A 96 11.59 -30.78 14.45
CA VAL A 96 12.22 -30.75 15.78
C VAL A 96 11.75 -31.93 16.62
N TRP A 97 10.43 -32.15 16.69
CA TRP A 97 9.85 -33.24 17.46
C TRP A 97 10.20 -34.62 16.89
N THR A 98 10.17 -34.76 15.57
CA THR A 98 10.54 -36.01 14.89
C THR A 98 11.98 -36.39 15.20
N LEU A 99 12.91 -35.44 15.10
CA LEU A 99 14.32 -35.69 15.41
C LEU A 99 14.54 -35.99 16.90
N ILE A 100 13.90 -35.24 17.81
CA ILE A 100 13.95 -35.51 19.25
C ILE A 100 13.48 -36.93 19.56
N LEU A 101 12.38 -37.38 18.97
CA LEU A 101 11.86 -38.73 19.17
C LEU A 101 12.79 -39.81 18.60
N ILE A 102 13.38 -39.59 17.42
CA ILE A 102 14.38 -40.48 16.84
C ILE A 102 15.55 -40.64 17.81
N TYR A 103 16.17 -39.55 18.25
CA TYR A 103 17.33 -39.62 19.14
C TYR A 103 17.03 -40.24 20.50
N ILE A 104 15.87 -39.94 21.11
CA ILE A 104 15.46 -40.59 22.36
C ILE A 104 15.32 -42.10 22.16
N PHE A 105 14.70 -42.53 21.05
CA PHE A 105 14.54 -43.94 20.73
C PHE A 105 15.90 -44.62 20.52
N LEU A 106 16.83 -43.99 19.79
CA LEU A 106 18.17 -44.52 19.53
C LEU A 106 18.99 -44.67 20.81
N ILE A 107 18.99 -43.66 21.68
CA ILE A 107 19.69 -43.72 22.97
C ILE A 107 19.13 -44.87 23.83
N ILE A 108 17.81 -45.02 23.90
CA ILE A 108 17.18 -46.11 24.65
C ILE A 108 17.57 -47.47 24.06
N TYR A 109 17.53 -47.59 22.74
CA TYR A 109 17.90 -48.81 22.03
C TYR A 109 19.38 -49.17 22.28
N GLY A 110 20.30 -48.24 22.08
CA GLY A 110 21.74 -48.47 22.29
C GLY A 110 22.08 -48.81 23.74
N VAL A 111 21.44 -48.18 24.73
CA VAL A 111 21.58 -48.55 26.16
C VAL A 111 21.00 -49.94 26.44
N ALA A 112 19.88 -50.31 25.82
CA ALA A 112 19.30 -51.64 25.98
C ALA A 112 20.23 -52.72 25.42
N ILE A 113 20.83 -52.50 24.25
CA ILE A 113 21.83 -53.43 23.68
C ILE A 113 23.08 -53.48 24.57
N LEU A 114 23.58 -52.36 25.10
CA LEU A 114 24.73 -52.36 26.03
C LEU A 114 24.48 -53.22 27.28
N LYS A 115 23.26 -53.19 27.81
CA LYS A 115 22.88 -53.98 28.98
C LYS A 115 22.82 -55.48 28.68
N LEU A 116 22.50 -55.86 27.45
CA LEU A 116 22.36 -57.26 27.03
C LEU A 116 23.71 -57.93 26.70
N ILE A 117 24.76 -57.14 26.42
CA ILE A 117 26.10 -57.69 26.22
C ILE A 117 26.72 -57.92 27.60
N GLU A 118 26.93 -59.16 28.02
CA GLU A 118 27.61 -59.50 29.28
C GLU A 118 29.15 -59.46 29.14
N PRO A 119 29.91 -59.11 30.19
CA PRO A 119 31.37 -59.20 30.16
C PRO A 119 31.80 -60.67 30.19
N ASN A 120 32.59 -61.10 29.20
CA ASN A 120 33.30 -62.39 29.11
C ASN A 120 32.57 -63.60 28.50
N GLU A 121 31.52 -63.41 27.68
CA GLU A 121 30.93 -64.48 26.85
C GLU A 121 31.17 -64.24 25.34
N GLU A 122 31.33 -65.32 24.55
CA GLU A 122 31.36 -65.22 23.08
C GLU A 122 30.02 -64.68 22.56
N ILE A 123 30.06 -63.67 21.69
CA ILE A 123 28.85 -63.07 21.11
C ILE A 123 28.13 -64.16 20.29
N ILE A 124 26.93 -64.55 20.71
CA ILE A 124 26.05 -65.42 19.91
C ILE A 124 25.70 -64.66 18.62
N SER A 125 25.74 -65.32 17.45
CA SER A 125 25.48 -64.75 16.12
C SER A 125 24.21 -63.87 16.04
N ASP A 126 23.21 -64.13 16.89
CA ASP A 126 21.97 -63.33 16.97
C ASP A 126 22.21 -61.91 17.50
N PHE A 127 23.20 -61.68 18.37
CA PHE A 127 23.53 -60.37 18.94
C PHE A 127 24.31 -59.47 17.95
N GLU A 128 25.07 -60.05 17.04
CA GLU A 128 25.78 -59.29 15.99
C GLU A 128 24.81 -58.50 15.11
N TYR A 129 23.62 -59.05 14.85
CA TYR A 129 22.59 -58.36 14.08
C TYR A 129 22.12 -57.08 14.78
N TYR A 130 21.86 -57.13 16.10
CA TYR A 130 21.40 -55.98 16.88
C TYR A 130 22.49 -54.90 17.01
N ILE A 131 23.75 -55.30 17.17
CA ILE A 131 24.91 -54.38 17.21
C ILE A 131 25.12 -53.71 15.85
N SER A 132 25.06 -54.49 14.76
CA SER A 132 25.16 -53.97 13.40
C SER A 132 23.99 -53.03 13.07
N LEU A 133 22.79 -53.33 13.56
CA LEU A 133 21.62 -52.47 13.43
C LEU A 133 21.82 -51.15 14.18
N ASP A 134 22.33 -51.18 15.41
CA ASP A 134 22.65 -49.96 16.16
C ASP A 134 23.64 -49.07 15.41
N TYR A 135 24.71 -49.66 14.86
CA TYR A 135 25.66 -48.91 14.03
C TYR A 135 24.98 -48.21 12.83
N ARG A 136 24.10 -48.92 12.11
CA ARG A 136 23.35 -48.35 10.98
C ARG A 136 22.45 -47.21 11.43
N LEU A 137 21.81 -47.36 12.59
CA LEU A 137 20.96 -46.34 13.18
C LEU A 137 21.76 -45.10 13.61
N GLY A 138 22.97 -45.27 14.16
CA GLY A 138 23.87 -44.17 14.48
C GLY A 138 24.28 -43.37 13.24
N VAL A 139 24.67 -44.04 12.14
CA VAL A 139 24.97 -43.38 10.85
C VAL A 139 23.73 -42.64 10.32
N PHE A 140 22.55 -43.25 10.42
CA PHE A 140 21.28 -42.61 10.08
C PHE A 140 21.04 -41.34 10.92
N ALA A 141 21.29 -41.38 12.23
CA ALA A 141 21.13 -40.23 13.12
C ALA A 141 22.02 -39.05 12.70
N PHE A 142 23.30 -39.31 12.43
CA PHE A 142 24.23 -38.29 11.95
C PHE A 142 23.76 -37.64 10.64
N LEU A 143 23.30 -38.44 9.69
CA LEU A 143 22.79 -37.93 8.42
C LEU A 143 21.46 -37.18 8.58
N ALA A 144 20.61 -37.58 9.52
CA ALA A 144 19.35 -36.90 9.85
C ALA A 144 19.56 -35.50 10.46
N LEU A 145 20.75 -35.20 11.00
CA LEU A 145 21.08 -33.86 11.51
C LEU A 145 21.15 -32.80 10.40
N ILE A 146 21.64 -33.16 9.21
CA ILE A 146 21.81 -32.24 8.08
C ILE A 146 20.49 -31.57 7.66
N PRO A 147 19.40 -32.30 7.34
CA PRO A 147 18.12 -31.69 6.97
C PRO A 147 17.52 -30.86 8.12
N TYR A 148 17.77 -31.25 9.36
CA TYR A 148 17.35 -30.48 10.53
C TYR A 148 18.05 -29.13 10.64
N ILE A 149 19.38 -29.09 10.50
CA ILE A 149 20.14 -27.82 10.54
C ILE A 149 19.61 -26.87 9.45
N TRP A 150 19.38 -27.39 8.25
CA TRP A 150 18.83 -26.59 7.14
C TRP A 150 17.45 -26.04 7.48
N ASN A 151 16.58 -26.85 8.10
CA ASN A 151 15.26 -26.40 8.54
C ASN A 151 15.32 -25.30 9.61
N ILE A 152 16.20 -25.43 10.60
CA ILE A 152 16.36 -24.41 11.64
C ILE A 152 16.91 -23.11 11.03
N LEU A 153 17.92 -23.20 10.17
CA LEU A 153 18.46 -22.03 9.45
C LEU A 153 17.39 -21.34 8.60
N ASP A 154 16.50 -22.11 7.96
CA ASP A 154 15.37 -21.55 7.23
C ASP A 154 14.34 -20.91 8.16
N LEU A 155 14.07 -21.49 9.33
CA LEU A 155 13.16 -20.92 10.32
C LEU A 155 13.71 -19.63 10.98
N LEU A 156 15.01 -19.38 10.92
CA LEU A 156 15.63 -18.14 11.42
C LEU A 156 15.45 -16.97 10.45
N LYS A 157 15.15 -17.23 9.16
CA LYS A 157 14.94 -16.16 8.18
C LYS A 157 13.57 -15.50 8.39
N PRO A 158 13.51 -14.16 8.55
CA PRO A 158 12.24 -13.44 8.76
C PRO A 158 11.21 -13.73 7.65
N SER A 159 11.66 -13.79 6.39
CA SER A 159 10.79 -14.06 5.24
C SER A 159 10.04 -15.39 5.38
N ASN A 160 10.73 -16.46 5.76
CA ASN A 160 10.14 -17.79 5.91
C ASN A 160 9.16 -17.86 7.10
N ILE A 161 9.42 -17.09 8.17
CA ILE A 161 8.49 -16.95 9.30
C ILE A 161 7.23 -16.23 8.83
N ILE A 162 7.39 -15.11 8.11
CA ILE A 162 6.30 -14.33 7.55
C ILE A 162 5.44 -15.18 6.61
N ASP A 163 6.05 -15.97 5.72
CA ASP A 163 5.32 -16.86 4.80
C ASP A 163 4.42 -17.83 5.57
N LYS A 164 4.99 -18.53 6.56
CA LYS A 164 4.23 -19.48 7.41
C LYS A 164 3.12 -18.80 8.22
N LEU A 165 3.31 -17.54 8.63
CA LEU A 165 2.28 -16.77 9.31
C LEU A 165 1.19 -16.31 8.35
N SER A 166 1.58 -15.87 7.15
CA SER A 166 0.66 -15.35 6.12
C SER A 166 -0.31 -16.42 5.64
N GLU A 167 0.07 -17.70 5.66
CA GLU A 167 -0.82 -18.82 5.38
C GLU A 167 -2.01 -18.91 6.34
N LYS A 168 -1.92 -18.31 7.54
CA LYS A 168 -3.02 -18.24 8.50
C LYS A 168 -3.96 -17.06 8.23
N ILE A 169 -3.63 -16.15 7.32
CA ILE A 169 -4.54 -15.07 6.92
C ILE A 169 -5.55 -15.70 5.96
N THR A 170 -6.74 -16.03 6.46
CA THR A 170 -7.85 -16.58 5.69
C THR A 170 -9.11 -15.75 5.93
N LYS A 171 -10.10 -15.86 5.04
CA LYS A 171 -11.40 -15.18 5.15
C LYS A 171 -12.01 -15.39 6.54
N GLU A 172 -12.13 -16.64 6.97
CA GLU A 172 -12.80 -17.00 8.22
C GLU A 172 -12.10 -16.40 9.43
N ARG A 173 -10.75 -16.38 9.42
CA ARG A 173 -9.97 -15.83 10.53
C ARG A 173 -10.10 -14.32 10.60
N ILE A 174 -10.09 -13.60 9.48
CA ILE A 174 -10.34 -12.14 9.45
C ILE A 174 -11.75 -11.83 9.95
N LEU A 175 -12.75 -12.62 9.53
CA LEU A 175 -14.14 -12.41 9.95
C LEU A 175 -14.40 -12.80 11.40
N SER A 176 -13.58 -13.67 11.99
CA SER A 176 -13.70 -14.03 13.41
C SER A 176 -13.09 -13.03 14.39
N ILE A 177 -12.48 -11.93 13.90
CA ILE A 177 -11.79 -10.99 14.79
C ILE A 177 -12.82 -10.06 15.44
N ASP A 178 -13.12 -10.33 16.72
CA ASP A 178 -14.02 -9.48 17.51
C ASP A 178 -13.32 -8.19 17.99
N ARG A 179 -12.01 -8.26 18.27
CA ARG A 179 -11.22 -7.14 18.81
C ARG A 179 -9.79 -7.17 18.30
N PHE A 180 -9.22 -5.98 18.12
CA PHE A 180 -7.81 -5.82 17.78
C PHE A 180 -6.89 -6.49 18.82
N GLY A 181 -5.94 -7.29 18.34
CA GLY A 181 -4.99 -7.99 19.19
C GLY A 181 -5.55 -9.27 19.84
N ASP A 182 -6.72 -9.74 19.41
CA ASP A 182 -7.24 -11.07 19.79
C ASP A 182 -6.25 -12.19 19.39
N LYS A 183 -6.32 -13.33 20.08
CA LYS A 183 -5.51 -14.52 19.79
C LYS A 183 -5.77 -15.05 18.37
N ASN A 184 -6.96 -14.81 17.83
CA ASN A 184 -7.33 -15.24 16.48
C ASN A 184 -6.84 -14.28 15.38
N ASP A 185 -6.32 -13.11 15.74
CA ASP A 185 -5.79 -12.13 14.80
C ASP A 185 -4.54 -12.68 14.11
N ALA A 186 -4.73 -13.16 12.88
CA ALA A 186 -3.68 -13.76 12.08
C ALA A 186 -2.67 -12.73 11.53
N ILE A 187 -3.04 -11.44 11.54
CA ILE A 187 -2.22 -10.35 11.00
C ILE A 187 -1.26 -9.84 12.07
N GLN A 188 -1.72 -9.74 13.33
CA GLN A 188 -0.93 -9.21 14.44
C GLN A 188 0.49 -9.79 14.56
N PRO A 189 0.75 -11.11 14.45
CA PRO A 189 2.12 -11.63 14.54
C PRO A 189 3.05 -11.11 13.43
N ILE A 190 2.51 -10.85 12.22
CA ILE A 190 3.28 -10.27 11.11
C ILE A 190 3.47 -8.77 11.36
N THR A 191 2.43 -8.08 11.85
CA THR A 191 2.54 -6.69 12.30
C THR A 191 3.64 -6.51 13.35
N ASP A 192 3.72 -7.41 14.34
CA ASP A 192 4.77 -7.36 15.37
C ASP A 192 6.17 -7.51 14.76
N ILE A 193 6.34 -8.40 13.77
CA ILE A 193 7.60 -8.55 13.01
C ILE A 193 7.93 -7.25 12.29
N ILE A 194 6.97 -6.69 11.56
CA ILE A 194 7.14 -5.45 10.80
C ILE A 194 7.53 -4.30 11.73
N ILE A 195 6.80 -4.09 12.83
CA ILE A 195 7.09 -3.06 13.82
C ILE A 195 8.49 -3.26 14.41
N SER A 196 8.83 -4.49 14.81
CA SER A 196 10.15 -4.79 15.38
C SER A 196 11.29 -4.56 14.39
N SER A 197 11.09 -4.90 13.11
CA SER A 197 12.05 -4.67 12.04
C SER A 197 12.17 -3.19 11.70
N LEU A 198 11.06 -2.45 11.67
CA LEU A 198 11.06 -0.99 11.50
C LEU A 198 11.84 -0.30 12.63
N MET A 199 11.68 -0.77 13.87
CA MET A 199 12.45 -0.26 15.03
C MET A 199 13.95 -0.53 14.93
N ARG A 200 14.36 -1.51 14.12
CA ARG A 200 15.76 -1.87 13.84
C ARG A 200 16.26 -1.39 12.47
N TYR A 201 15.45 -0.65 11.72
CA TYR A 201 15.75 -0.23 10.35
C TYR A 201 16.02 -1.41 9.38
N ASP A 202 15.42 -2.58 9.64
CA ASP A 202 15.43 -3.71 8.72
C ASP A 202 14.28 -3.57 7.71
N GLU A 203 14.51 -2.70 6.75
CA GLU A 203 13.56 -2.31 5.71
C GLU A 203 13.13 -3.50 4.84
N SER A 204 14.04 -4.43 4.53
CA SER A 204 13.74 -5.60 3.71
C SER A 204 12.65 -6.47 4.34
N THR A 205 12.74 -6.71 5.65
CA THR A 205 11.72 -7.46 6.39
C THR A 205 10.40 -6.70 6.50
N VAL A 206 10.43 -5.37 6.64
CA VAL A 206 9.23 -4.52 6.64
C VAL A 206 8.46 -4.66 5.32
N ILE A 207 9.13 -4.47 4.19
CA ILE A 207 8.52 -4.61 2.85
C ILE A 207 7.97 -6.02 2.67
N TYR A 208 8.76 -7.03 3.03
CA TYR A 208 8.35 -8.42 2.86
C TYR A 208 7.08 -8.73 3.65
N GLY A 209 6.99 -8.24 4.90
CA GLY A 209 5.81 -8.37 5.74
C GLY A 209 4.59 -7.68 5.15
N LEU A 210 4.72 -6.43 4.68
CA LEU A 210 3.64 -5.68 4.06
C LEU A 210 3.14 -6.36 2.78
N ASN A 211 4.04 -6.83 1.92
CA ASN A 211 3.69 -7.56 0.70
C ASN A 211 2.98 -8.88 1.02
N ALA A 212 3.44 -9.64 2.02
CA ALA A 212 2.80 -10.89 2.42
C ALA A 212 1.36 -10.66 2.93
N ILE A 213 1.13 -9.58 3.69
CA ILE A 213 -0.24 -9.18 4.10
C ILE A 213 -1.05 -8.77 2.86
N GLY A 214 -0.51 -7.89 2.02
CA GLY A 214 -1.18 -7.37 0.82
C GLY A 214 -1.62 -8.48 -0.14
N SER A 215 -0.72 -9.38 -0.52
CA SER A 215 -1.02 -10.47 -1.45
C SER A 215 -2.04 -11.47 -0.91
N LYS A 216 -2.07 -11.70 0.41
CA LYS A 216 -3.10 -12.55 1.01
C LYS A 216 -4.46 -11.85 1.00
N LEU A 217 -4.51 -10.58 1.36
CA LEU A 217 -5.75 -9.81 1.33
C LEU A 217 -6.30 -9.66 -0.09
N GLU A 218 -5.43 -9.52 -1.09
CA GLU A 218 -5.82 -9.49 -2.50
C GLU A 218 -6.60 -10.74 -2.89
N LEU A 219 -6.10 -11.92 -2.54
CA LEU A 219 -6.79 -13.19 -2.81
C LEU A 219 -8.12 -13.26 -2.07
N ILE A 220 -8.14 -12.87 -0.78
CA ILE A 220 -9.32 -13.04 0.03
C ILE A 220 -10.42 -12.06 -0.42
N PHE A 221 -10.11 -10.81 -0.75
CA PHE A 221 -11.14 -9.83 -1.15
C PHE A 221 -11.89 -10.20 -2.42
N THR A 222 -11.32 -11.02 -3.29
CA THR A 222 -12.08 -11.59 -4.43
C THR A 222 -13.18 -12.59 -4.01
N GLU A 223 -13.13 -13.08 -2.77
CA GLU A 223 -14.09 -14.04 -2.19
C GLU A 223 -15.04 -13.37 -1.17
N PHE A 224 -14.92 -12.07 -0.91
CA PHE A 224 -15.74 -11.35 0.08
C PHE A 224 -17.13 -11.02 -0.47
N ASP A 225 -18.17 -11.24 0.35
CA ASP A 225 -19.50 -10.69 0.09
C ASP A 225 -19.68 -9.35 0.83
N LYS A 226 -20.64 -8.52 0.38
CA LYS A 226 -20.91 -7.20 1.00
C LYS A 226 -21.23 -7.25 2.51
N CYS A 227 -21.68 -8.38 3.04
CA CYS A 227 -22.01 -8.55 4.47
C CYS A 227 -20.78 -8.82 5.37
N ASP A 228 -19.63 -9.14 4.77
CA ASP A 228 -18.42 -9.58 5.50
C ASP A 228 -17.56 -8.39 5.99
N VAL A 229 -17.97 -7.15 5.76
CA VAL A 229 -17.05 -5.99 5.73
C VAL A 229 -16.72 -5.39 7.10
N CYS A 230 -17.55 -5.59 8.14
CA CYS A 230 -17.36 -4.91 9.44
C CYS A 230 -15.99 -5.21 10.10
N ASN A 231 -15.45 -6.41 9.92
CA ASN A 231 -14.22 -6.84 10.58
C ASN A 231 -12.95 -6.53 9.77
N VAL A 232 -13.10 -5.97 8.56
CA VAL A 232 -11.98 -5.54 7.71
C VAL A 232 -11.30 -4.28 8.26
N SER A 233 -12.00 -3.48 9.06
CA SER A 233 -11.45 -2.28 9.73
C SER A 233 -10.19 -2.57 10.56
N ILE A 234 -10.12 -3.76 11.17
CA ILE A 234 -8.97 -4.20 11.98
C ILE A 234 -7.71 -4.35 11.12
N VAL A 235 -7.87 -4.81 9.88
CA VAL A 235 -6.77 -4.95 8.92
C VAL A 235 -6.15 -3.60 8.60
N PHE A 236 -6.98 -2.60 8.28
CA PHE A 236 -6.52 -1.24 8.03
C PHE A 236 -5.93 -0.59 9.26
N ARG A 237 -6.42 -0.92 10.46
CA ARG A 237 -5.81 -0.45 11.71
C ARG A 237 -4.38 -0.97 11.88
N HIS A 238 -4.09 -2.22 11.57
CA HIS A 238 -2.71 -2.75 11.57
C HIS A 238 -1.81 -2.01 10.59
N LEU A 239 -2.26 -1.88 9.34
CA LEU A 239 -1.51 -1.20 8.28
C LEU A 239 -1.30 0.29 8.60
N SER A 240 -2.30 0.94 9.20
CA SER A 240 -2.21 2.34 9.64
C SER A 240 -1.21 2.51 10.76
N ILE A 241 -1.20 1.63 11.77
CA ILE A 241 -0.19 1.67 12.84
C ILE A 241 1.23 1.54 12.27
N ILE A 242 1.44 0.63 11.31
CA ILE A 242 2.73 0.48 10.63
C ILE A 242 3.11 1.77 9.90
N GLY A 243 2.20 2.33 9.11
CA GLY A 243 2.44 3.57 8.36
C GLY A 243 2.69 4.78 9.27
N GLU A 244 1.92 4.94 10.33
CA GLU A 244 2.08 6.02 11.31
C GLU A 244 3.41 5.92 12.06
N LEU A 245 3.80 4.71 12.50
CA LEU A 245 5.09 4.49 13.14
C LEU A 245 6.25 4.76 12.18
N ALA A 246 6.11 4.39 10.89
CA ALA A 246 7.12 4.70 9.88
C ALA A 246 7.27 6.22 9.68
N VAL A 247 6.16 6.97 9.72
CA VAL A 247 6.19 8.44 9.73
C VAL A 247 6.90 8.97 10.97
N GLU A 248 6.61 8.46 12.17
CA GLU A 248 7.29 8.86 13.41
C GLU A 248 8.80 8.61 13.35
N LYS A 249 9.23 7.54 12.69
CA LYS A 249 10.63 7.21 12.45
C LYS A 249 11.26 7.98 11.30
N ARG A 250 10.48 8.80 10.58
CA ARG A 250 10.88 9.49 9.34
C ARG A 250 11.41 8.54 8.27
N ASP A 251 10.90 7.32 8.26
CA ASP A 251 11.21 6.32 7.25
C ASP A 251 10.26 6.48 6.06
N ALA A 252 10.67 7.30 5.09
CA ALA A 252 9.85 7.60 3.92
C ALA A 252 9.55 6.37 3.07
N TYR A 253 10.47 5.42 3.04
CA TYR A 253 10.34 4.26 2.16
C TYR A 253 9.40 3.22 2.77
N ALA A 254 9.56 2.89 4.06
CA ALA A 254 8.58 2.06 4.77
C ALA A 254 7.17 2.69 4.76
N THR A 255 7.09 4.02 4.90
CA THR A 255 5.80 4.72 4.84
C THR A 255 5.16 4.60 3.46
N VAL A 256 5.92 4.77 2.38
CA VAL A 256 5.41 4.62 1.01
C VAL A 256 4.92 3.20 0.78
N HIS A 257 5.65 2.17 1.21
CA HIS A 257 5.20 0.79 1.07
C HIS A 257 3.91 0.52 1.84
N ALA A 258 3.77 1.04 3.06
CA ALA A 258 2.51 0.91 3.81
C ALA A 258 1.34 1.56 3.05
N ILE A 259 1.53 2.79 2.55
CA ILE A 259 0.52 3.50 1.74
C ILE A 259 0.19 2.74 0.45
N VAL A 260 1.20 2.19 -0.23
CA VAL A 260 1.01 1.43 -1.48
C VAL A 260 0.23 0.15 -1.22
N THR A 261 0.56 -0.61 -0.18
CA THR A 261 -0.19 -1.81 0.21
C THR A 261 -1.65 -1.47 0.53
N ILE A 262 -1.89 -0.44 1.35
CA ILE A 262 -3.24 0.04 1.66
C ILE A 262 -3.98 0.49 0.39
N GLY A 263 -3.29 1.17 -0.53
CA GLY A 263 -3.86 1.68 -1.77
C GLY A 263 -4.20 0.59 -2.79
N GLN A 264 -3.36 -0.44 -2.91
CA GLN A 264 -3.65 -1.61 -3.75
C GLN A 264 -4.89 -2.35 -3.25
N ILE A 265 -4.98 -2.56 -1.93
CA ILE A 265 -6.17 -3.12 -1.30
C ILE A 265 -7.40 -2.25 -1.58
N GLY A 266 -7.29 -0.93 -1.44
CA GLY A 266 -8.39 0.01 -1.70
C GLY A 266 -8.85 0.03 -3.15
N MET A 267 -7.92 -0.06 -4.10
CA MET A 267 -8.26 -0.16 -5.53
C MET A 267 -9.03 -1.46 -5.80
N LEU A 268 -8.50 -2.61 -5.37
CA LEU A 268 -9.17 -3.90 -5.54
C LEU A 268 -10.57 -3.90 -4.91
N ALA A 269 -10.69 -3.42 -3.67
CA ALA A 269 -11.97 -3.29 -2.98
C ALA A 269 -12.97 -2.45 -3.78
N THR A 270 -12.49 -1.39 -4.45
CA THR A 270 -13.34 -0.55 -5.29
C THR A 270 -13.77 -1.28 -6.56
N GLU A 271 -12.89 -2.09 -7.15
CA GLU A 271 -13.21 -2.93 -8.32
C GLU A 271 -14.30 -3.94 -8.00
N GLU A 272 -14.20 -4.58 -6.82
CA GLU A 272 -15.13 -5.59 -6.27
C GLU A 272 -16.38 -4.98 -5.59
N MET A 273 -16.57 -3.66 -5.67
CA MET A 273 -17.72 -2.96 -5.07
C MET A 273 -17.85 -3.12 -3.53
N LEU A 274 -16.72 -3.28 -2.84
CA LEU A 274 -16.60 -3.33 -1.38
C LEU A 274 -16.36 -1.93 -0.81
N GLU A 275 -17.41 -1.12 -0.86
CA GLU A 275 -17.36 0.32 -0.62
C GLU A 275 -16.79 0.74 0.73
N GLU A 276 -17.13 0.05 1.82
CA GLU A 276 -16.60 0.35 3.16
C GLU A 276 -15.10 0.02 3.26
N VAL A 277 -14.61 -1.04 2.61
CA VAL A 277 -13.18 -1.36 2.54
C VAL A 277 -12.42 -0.28 1.77
N SER A 278 -12.98 0.19 0.65
CA SER A 278 -12.43 1.33 -0.10
C SER A 278 -12.35 2.59 0.74
N LEU A 279 -13.40 2.88 1.52
CA LEU A 279 -13.45 4.03 2.42
C LEU A 279 -12.35 3.94 3.49
N GLN A 280 -12.20 2.79 4.15
CA GLN A 280 -11.15 2.59 5.16
C GLN A 280 -9.73 2.76 4.57
N SER A 281 -9.51 2.32 3.32
CA SER A 281 -8.26 2.58 2.60
C SER A 281 -8.00 4.08 2.41
N ILE A 282 -9.01 4.82 1.95
CA ILE A 282 -8.94 6.28 1.76
C ILE A 282 -8.64 6.99 3.07
N LEU A 283 -9.34 6.66 4.15
CA LEU A 283 -9.11 7.23 5.49
C LEU A 283 -7.67 6.98 5.95
N SER A 284 -7.21 5.73 5.85
CA SER A 284 -5.87 5.33 6.28
C SER A 284 -4.77 6.06 5.48
N ILE A 285 -4.87 6.11 4.15
CA ILE A 285 -3.92 6.82 3.29
C ILE A 285 -3.95 8.33 3.57
N GLY A 286 -5.14 8.89 3.76
CA GLY A 286 -5.35 10.30 4.05
C GLY A 286 -4.68 10.73 5.35
N GLU A 287 -4.84 9.95 6.41
CA GLU A 287 -4.22 10.21 7.71
C GLU A 287 -2.70 10.09 7.66
N ILE A 288 -2.16 9.00 7.11
CA ILE A 288 -0.71 8.80 6.98
C ILE A 288 -0.12 9.89 6.09
N GLY A 289 -0.74 10.19 4.95
CA GLY A 289 -0.32 11.23 4.02
C GLY A 289 -0.29 12.62 4.65
N THR A 290 -1.32 12.97 5.42
CA THR A 290 -1.39 14.26 6.12
C THR A 290 -0.32 14.38 7.19
N ARG A 291 -0.10 13.33 7.99
CA ARG A 291 0.97 13.31 9.01
C ARG A 291 2.36 13.38 8.37
N SER A 292 2.59 12.62 7.30
CA SER A 292 3.84 12.67 6.53
C SER A 292 4.12 14.07 6.00
N ASN A 293 3.09 14.73 5.49
CA ASN A 293 3.20 16.08 4.97
C ASN A 293 3.58 17.08 6.07
N ARG A 294 3.02 16.96 7.28
CA ARG A 294 3.41 17.79 8.44
C ARG A 294 4.85 17.54 8.90
N GLN A 295 5.39 16.35 8.64
CA GLN A 295 6.79 16.01 8.93
C GLN A 295 7.76 16.32 7.78
N ASN A 296 7.34 17.10 6.78
CA ASN A 296 8.14 17.47 5.60
C ASN A 296 8.58 16.28 4.73
N MET A 297 7.85 15.15 4.77
CA MET A 297 8.10 13.99 3.92
C MET A 297 7.36 14.13 2.58
N GLU A 298 7.76 15.11 1.75
CA GLU A 298 7.04 15.49 0.52
C GLU A 298 6.86 14.33 -0.47
N TYR A 299 7.86 13.44 -0.56
CA TYR A 299 7.77 12.26 -1.41
C TYR A 299 6.58 11.36 -1.03
N VAL A 300 6.34 11.18 0.27
CA VAL A 300 5.24 10.35 0.78
C VAL A 300 3.88 10.99 0.53
N SER A 301 3.76 12.31 0.72
CA SER A 301 2.51 13.03 0.47
C SER A 301 2.10 12.96 -1.00
N ILE A 302 3.06 13.00 -1.93
CA ILE A 302 2.80 12.81 -3.36
C ILE A 302 2.22 11.41 -3.63
N TRP A 303 2.78 10.36 -3.04
CA TRP A 303 2.26 9.00 -3.17
C TRP A 303 0.85 8.86 -2.61
N ALA A 304 0.59 9.43 -1.43
CA ALA A 304 -0.73 9.43 -0.81
C ALA A 304 -1.77 10.09 -1.73
N VAL A 305 -1.48 11.30 -2.21
CA VAL A 305 -2.37 12.07 -3.09
C VAL A 305 -2.65 11.35 -4.41
N ASN A 306 -1.64 10.72 -5.01
CA ASN A 306 -1.83 9.99 -6.27
C ASN A 306 -2.73 8.76 -6.07
N LEU A 307 -2.56 8.02 -4.97
CA LEU A 307 -3.40 6.85 -4.66
C LEU A 307 -4.82 7.25 -4.28
N LEU A 308 -4.99 8.30 -3.46
CA LEU A 308 -6.31 8.88 -3.16
C LEU A 308 -7.02 9.31 -4.45
N GLY A 309 -6.31 9.98 -5.36
CA GLY A 309 -6.82 10.35 -6.68
C GLY A 309 -7.31 9.16 -7.49
N LYS A 310 -6.50 8.09 -7.58
CA LYS A 310 -6.85 6.86 -8.32
C LYS A 310 -8.07 6.16 -7.73
N ILE A 311 -8.09 5.94 -6.41
CA ILE A 311 -9.21 5.28 -5.73
C ILE A 311 -10.47 6.16 -5.86
N GLY A 312 -10.36 7.48 -5.70
CA GLY A 312 -11.47 8.40 -5.86
C GLY A 312 -12.08 8.38 -7.27
N VAL A 313 -11.25 8.40 -8.32
CA VAL A 313 -11.73 8.27 -9.72
C VAL A 313 -12.42 6.93 -9.94
N LEU A 314 -11.84 5.85 -9.44
CA LEU A 314 -12.40 4.51 -9.58
C LEU A 314 -13.74 4.37 -8.83
N ALA A 315 -13.85 4.93 -7.62
CA ALA A 315 -15.08 4.94 -6.84
C ALA A 315 -16.19 5.75 -7.53
N THR A 316 -15.84 6.91 -8.09
CA THR A 316 -16.76 7.70 -8.93
C THR A 316 -17.22 6.89 -10.14
N ASN A 317 -16.32 6.20 -10.84
CA ASN A 317 -16.67 5.36 -12.00
C ASN A 317 -17.66 4.23 -11.61
N LYS A 318 -17.45 3.61 -10.45
CA LYS A 318 -18.29 2.54 -9.91
C LYS A 318 -19.61 3.02 -9.28
N MET A 319 -19.89 4.33 -9.27
CA MET A 319 -21.11 4.94 -8.73
C MET A 319 -21.39 4.56 -7.26
N PHE A 320 -20.33 4.57 -6.46
CA PHE A 320 -20.42 4.41 -5.01
C PHE A 320 -21.33 5.48 -4.41
N GLN A 321 -22.27 5.06 -3.54
CA GLN A 321 -23.24 5.93 -2.89
C GLN A 321 -22.64 6.67 -1.68
N ASN A 322 -21.54 6.14 -1.14
CA ASN A 322 -20.81 6.64 0.00
C ASN A 322 -19.78 7.68 -0.41
N ASN A 323 -19.36 8.42 0.62
CA ASN A 323 -18.40 9.50 0.60
C ASN A 323 -16.98 9.12 0.13
N CYS A 324 -16.72 8.01 -0.58
CA CYS A 324 -15.35 7.63 -0.99
C CYS A 324 -14.69 8.72 -1.86
N ALA A 325 -15.34 9.13 -2.96
CA ALA A 325 -14.82 10.20 -3.80
C ALA A 325 -14.70 11.52 -3.02
N LEU A 326 -15.67 11.81 -2.15
CA LEU A 326 -15.68 12.98 -1.28
C LEU A 326 -14.48 12.98 -0.31
N GLN A 327 -14.28 11.90 0.45
CA GLN A 327 -13.17 11.77 1.40
C GLN A 327 -11.82 11.81 0.68
N ALA A 328 -11.70 11.20 -0.49
CA ALA A 328 -10.50 11.30 -1.31
C ALA A 328 -10.19 12.76 -1.70
N ILE A 329 -11.21 13.54 -2.10
CA ILE A 329 -11.07 14.97 -2.39
C ILE A 329 -10.64 15.75 -1.13
N LEU A 330 -11.30 15.52 0.01
CA LEU A 330 -11.02 16.24 1.26
C LEU A 330 -9.58 16.01 1.76
N PHE A 331 -9.14 14.75 1.85
CA PHE A 331 -7.76 14.45 2.23
C PHE A 331 -6.75 14.98 1.23
N THR A 332 -7.03 14.89 -0.06
CA THR A 332 -6.17 15.45 -1.10
C THR A 332 -6.02 16.96 -0.95
N LYS A 333 -7.12 17.67 -0.67
CA LYS A 333 -7.10 19.12 -0.41
C LYS A 333 -6.35 19.44 0.87
N ASP A 334 -6.49 18.67 1.95
CA ASP A 334 -5.82 18.97 3.23
C ASP A 334 -4.30 18.76 3.12
N ILE A 335 -3.87 17.74 2.39
CA ILE A 335 -2.46 17.55 2.02
C ILE A 335 -1.99 18.72 1.14
N GLY A 336 -2.76 19.11 0.13
CA GLY A 336 -2.44 20.25 -0.74
C GLY A 336 -2.34 21.59 0.00
N ALA A 337 -3.28 21.88 0.90
CA ALA A 337 -3.30 23.11 1.70
C ALA A 337 -2.09 23.19 2.64
N THR A 338 -1.79 22.10 3.35
CA THR A 338 -0.60 22.00 4.20
C THR A 338 0.70 22.13 3.38
N ALA A 339 0.69 21.68 2.12
CA ALA A 339 1.82 21.88 1.21
C ALA A 339 1.97 23.34 0.75
N ALA A 340 0.87 24.06 0.53
CA ALA A 340 0.87 25.48 0.16
C ALA A 340 1.46 26.36 1.27
N GLU A 341 1.08 26.13 2.53
CA GLU A 341 1.64 26.84 3.70
C GLU A 341 3.17 26.69 3.82
N THR A 342 3.71 25.59 3.28
CA THR A 342 5.14 25.25 3.32
C THR A 342 5.83 25.43 1.97
N SER A 343 5.18 26.09 1.00
CA SER A 343 5.71 26.36 -0.35
C SER A 343 6.13 25.11 -1.15
N ARG A 344 5.50 23.95 -0.88
CA ARG A 344 5.76 22.68 -1.57
C ARG A 344 4.94 22.53 -2.84
N LYS A 345 5.46 23.16 -3.89
CA LYS A 345 4.83 23.29 -5.22
C LYS A 345 4.43 21.96 -5.85
N VAL A 346 5.27 20.92 -5.73
CA VAL A 346 5.04 19.63 -6.37
C VAL A 346 3.81 18.94 -5.76
N SER A 347 3.73 18.89 -4.43
CA SER A 347 2.57 18.31 -3.73
C SER A 347 1.26 19.02 -4.06
N ILE A 348 1.25 20.34 -4.17
CA ILE A 348 0.05 21.12 -4.54
C ILE A 348 -0.39 20.76 -5.96
N LYS A 349 0.54 20.70 -6.91
CA LYS A 349 0.24 20.32 -8.29
C LYS A 349 -0.38 18.92 -8.38
N HIS A 350 0.15 17.96 -7.63
CA HIS A 350 -0.42 16.62 -7.54
C HIS A 350 -1.81 16.62 -6.90
N ALA A 351 -2.02 17.41 -5.84
CA ALA A 351 -3.33 17.53 -5.19
C ALA A 351 -4.37 18.10 -6.15
N THR A 352 -4.05 19.20 -6.83
CA THR A 352 -4.88 19.82 -7.85
C THR A 352 -5.21 18.84 -8.97
N SER A 353 -4.22 18.10 -9.48
CA SER A 353 -4.42 17.10 -10.55
C SER A 353 -5.32 15.93 -10.12
N SER A 354 -5.16 15.44 -8.89
CA SER A 354 -6.02 14.37 -8.34
C SER A 354 -7.46 14.85 -8.19
N ILE A 355 -7.70 16.04 -7.61
CA ILE A 355 -9.06 16.59 -7.45
C ILE A 355 -9.68 16.87 -8.84
N ARG A 356 -8.91 17.41 -9.78
CA ARG A 356 -9.33 17.60 -11.19
C ARG A 356 -9.83 16.28 -11.78
N SER A 357 -9.05 15.21 -11.65
CA SER A 357 -9.37 13.90 -12.23
C SER A 357 -10.67 13.32 -11.64
N ILE A 358 -10.84 13.41 -10.32
CA ILE A 358 -12.08 12.97 -9.65
C ILE A 358 -13.28 13.80 -10.12
N GLY A 359 -13.14 15.14 -10.15
CA GLY A 359 -14.20 16.06 -10.58
C GLY A 359 -14.61 15.85 -12.04
N MET A 360 -13.64 15.65 -12.94
CA MET A 360 -13.90 15.36 -14.36
C MET A 360 -14.66 14.04 -14.54
N GLU A 361 -14.27 12.98 -13.81
CA GLU A 361 -15.02 11.73 -13.83
C GLU A 361 -16.42 11.90 -13.22
N GLY A 362 -16.55 12.70 -12.16
CA GLY A 362 -17.83 13.06 -11.54
C GLY A 362 -18.78 13.72 -12.54
N SER A 363 -18.27 14.66 -13.35
CA SER A 363 -19.05 15.32 -14.40
C SER A 363 -19.49 14.33 -15.49
N LYS A 364 -18.62 13.42 -15.93
CA LYS A 364 -18.97 12.37 -16.92
C LYS A 364 -20.04 11.41 -16.39
N ARG A 365 -19.97 11.08 -15.10
CA ARG A 365 -20.93 10.17 -14.43
C ARG A 365 -22.17 10.89 -13.89
N ARG A 366 -22.27 12.21 -14.09
CA ARG A 366 -23.37 13.06 -13.60
C ARG A 366 -23.56 12.98 -12.07
N GLN A 367 -22.48 12.80 -11.33
CA GLN A 367 -22.47 12.83 -9.87
C GLN A 367 -22.30 14.25 -9.36
N LYS A 368 -23.43 14.92 -9.15
CA LYS A 368 -23.49 16.33 -8.79
C LYS A 368 -22.66 16.67 -7.55
N ASP A 369 -22.81 15.89 -6.47
CA ASP A 369 -22.11 16.14 -5.21
C ASP A 369 -20.59 16.04 -5.37
N THR A 370 -20.10 15.04 -6.10
CA THR A 370 -18.67 14.87 -6.41
C THR A 370 -18.12 16.08 -7.17
N VAL A 371 -18.87 16.59 -8.16
CA VAL A 371 -18.48 17.78 -8.94
C VAL A 371 -18.45 19.03 -8.07
N LEU A 372 -19.51 19.28 -7.30
CA LEU A 372 -19.60 20.46 -6.43
C LEU A 372 -18.49 20.50 -5.39
N ILE A 373 -18.16 19.35 -4.81
CA ILE A 373 -17.12 19.27 -3.79
C ILE A 373 -15.73 19.41 -4.44
N ALA A 374 -15.48 18.76 -5.59
CA ALA A 374 -14.23 18.96 -6.32
C ALA A 374 -14.00 20.43 -6.68
N VAL A 375 -15.05 21.12 -7.15
CA VAL A 375 -15.01 22.55 -7.47
C VAL A 375 -14.74 23.40 -6.23
N SER A 376 -15.48 23.16 -5.13
CA SER A 376 -15.30 23.91 -3.89
C SER A 376 -13.90 23.75 -3.31
N GLU A 377 -13.36 22.54 -3.31
CA GLU A 377 -12.03 22.29 -2.76
C GLU A 377 -10.91 22.79 -3.68
N LEU A 378 -11.09 22.78 -5.01
CA LEU A 378 -10.17 23.43 -5.95
C LEU A 378 -10.18 24.96 -5.80
N GLU A 379 -11.34 25.58 -5.60
CA GLU A 379 -11.44 27.01 -5.32
C GLU A 379 -10.66 27.36 -4.04
N LYS A 380 -10.90 26.64 -2.95
CA LYS A 380 -10.16 26.84 -1.69
C LYS A 380 -8.65 26.67 -1.87
N LEU A 381 -8.21 25.62 -2.56
CA LEU A 381 -6.79 25.39 -2.82
C LEU A 381 -6.17 26.49 -3.70
N GLY A 382 -6.94 27.00 -4.68
CA GLY A 382 -6.57 28.14 -5.50
C GLY A 382 -6.41 29.42 -4.66
N VAL A 383 -7.37 29.73 -3.79
CA VAL A 383 -7.30 30.88 -2.87
C VAL A 383 -6.08 30.80 -1.96
N ILE A 384 -5.85 29.64 -1.33
CA ILE A 384 -4.68 29.41 -0.46
C ILE A 384 -3.37 29.61 -1.26
N SER A 385 -3.32 29.13 -2.50
CA SER A 385 -2.16 29.32 -3.37
C SER A 385 -1.92 30.79 -3.71
N ILE A 386 -2.98 31.56 -3.99
CA ILE A 386 -2.87 33.01 -4.23
C ILE A 386 -2.35 33.73 -2.99
N GLU A 387 -2.90 33.41 -1.81
CA GLU A 387 -2.51 34.01 -0.54
C GLU A 387 -1.06 33.70 -0.17
N SER A 388 -0.59 32.50 -0.55
CA SER A 388 0.78 32.03 -0.32
C SER A 388 1.81 32.51 -1.36
N GLY A 389 1.41 33.31 -2.35
CA GLY A 389 2.35 33.80 -3.38
C GLY A 389 2.66 32.80 -4.50
N LEU A 390 1.87 31.73 -4.61
CA LEU A 390 2.11 30.59 -5.51
C LEU A 390 1.28 30.72 -6.78
N GLU A 391 1.64 31.68 -7.65
CA GLU A 391 0.85 32.04 -8.85
C GLU A 391 0.65 30.85 -9.80
N ASN A 392 1.69 30.04 -10.06
CA ASN A 392 1.60 28.88 -10.96
C ASN A 392 0.67 27.78 -10.43
N GLU A 393 0.70 27.53 -9.13
CA GLU A 393 -0.16 26.54 -8.48
C GLU A 393 -1.62 27.02 -8.45
N ALA A 394 -1.84 28.32 -8.28
CA ALA A 394 -3.14 28.93 -8.38
C ALA A 394 -3.71 28.89 -9.82
N ILE A 395 -2.85 29.07 -10.84
CA ILE A 395 -3.20 28.86 -12.25
C ILE A 395 -3.63 27.41 -12.49
N ALA A 396 -2.89 26.43 -11.96
CA ALA A 396 -3.24 25.02 -12.11
C ALA A 396 -4.62 24.69 -11.50
N ALA A 397 -5.00 25.34 -10.39
CA ALA A 397 -6.33 25.20 -9.79
C ALA A 397 -7.42 25.78 -10.70
N ALA A 398 -7.21 26.98 -11.26
CA ALA A 398 -8.14 27.61 -12.20
C ALA A 398 -8.29 26.80 -13.51
N GLU A 399 -7.20 26.25 -14.05
CA GLU A 399 -7.22 25.36 -15.22
C GLU A 399 -8.01 24.08 -14.93
N SER A 400 -7.87 23.54 -13.71
CA SER A 400 -8.63 22.36 -13.28
C SER A 400 -10.13 22.62 -13.19
N LEU A 401 -10.51 23.79 -12.68
CA LEU A 401 -11.90 24.24 -12.65
C LEU A 401 -12.47 24.41 -14.07
N GLU A 402 -11.70 24.98 -15.00
CA GLU A 402 -12.10 25.14 -16.40
C GLU A 402 -12.39 23.79 -17.06
N ALA A 403 -11.50 22.81 -16.88
CA ALA A 403 -11.70 21.48 -17.42
C ALA A 403 -12.94 20.77 -16.86
N ILE A 404 -13.21 20.89 -15.55
CA ILE A 404 -14.43 20.35 -14.93
C ILE A 404 -15.67 21.06 -15.48
N THR A 405 -15.61 22.39 -15.63
CA THR A 405 -16.73 23.21 -16.14
C THR A 405 -17.11 22.79 -17.55
N ILE A 406 -16.14 22.64 -18.45
CA ILE A 406 -16.39 22.24 -19.84
C ILE A 406 -17.09 20.87 -19.86
N ILE A 407 -16.55 19.88 -19.14
CA ILE A 407 -17.16 18.54 -19.11
C ILE A 407 -18.54 18.56 -18.46
N ALA A 408 -18.77 19.40 -17.45
CA ALA A 408 -20.09 19.58 -16.83
C ALA A 408 -21.11 20.14 -17.84
N ILE A 409 -20.73 21.14 -18.64
CA ILE A 409 -21.58 21.67 -19.73
C ILE A 409 -21.89 20.56 -20.74
N GLU A 410 -20.89 19.79 -21.17
CA GLU A 410 -21.06 18.68 -22.12
C GLU A 410 -22.02 17.60 -21.61
N ASN A 411 -22.11 17.43 -20.29
CA ASN A 411 -22.94 16.43 -19.63
C ASN A 411 -24.26 16.98 -19.08
N ASN A 412 -24.65 18.22 -19.44
CA ASN A 412 -25.88 18.90 -19.01
C ASN A 412 -26.00 19.12 -17.49
N LEU A 413 -24.88 19.38 -16.82
CA LEU A 413 -24.80 19.72 -15.41
C LEU A 413 -24.71 21.25 -15.23
N GLU A 414 -25.77 21.96 -15.63
CA GLU A 414 -25.78 23.44 -15.68
C GLU A 414 -25.51 24.08 -14.30
N SER A 415 -26.12 23.56 -13.24
CA SER A 415 -25.94 24.10 -11.88
C SER A 415 -24.49 23.98 -11.41
N GLU A 416 -23.86 22.84 -11.69
CA GLU A 416 -22.48 22.55 -11.31
C GLU A 416 -21.49 23.35 -12.16
N ALA A 417 -21.78 23.51 -13.46
CA ALA A 417 -20.99 24.36 -14.36
C ALA A 417 -21.07 25.84 -13.96
N VAL A 418 -22.24 26.32 -13.54
CA VAL A 418 -22.43 27.66 -12.98
C VAL A 418 -21.56 27.86 -11.73
N PHE A 419 -21.56 26.90 -10.81
CA PHE A 419 -20.75 26.96 -9.60
C PHE A 419 -19.25 27.02 -9.91
N ALA A 420 -18.78 26.20 -10.86
CA ALA A 420 -17.38 26.18 -11.28
C ALA A 420 -16.95 27.47 -12.01
N ALA A 421 -17.78 28.00 -12.91
CA ALA A 421 -17.52 29.27 -13.58
C ALA A 421 -17.45 30.44 -12.57
N HIS A 422 -18.32 30.43 -11.56
CA HIS A 422 -18.30 31.41 -10.47
C HIS A 422 -16.99 31.34 -9.66
N ALA A 423 -16.54 30.13 -9.30
CA ALA A 423 -15.28 29.92 -8.59
C ALA A 423 -14.06 30.47 -9.38
N ILE A 424 -14.02 30.27 -10.70
CA ILE A 424 -12.98 30.83 -11.58
C ILE A 424 -13.01 32.38 -11.55
N GLY A 425 -14.21 32.97 -11.63
CA GLY A 425 -14.39 34.41 -11.51
C GLY A 425 -13.89 34.96 -10.17
N ASN A 426 -14.24 34.29 -9.06
CA ASN A 426 -13.74 34.62 -7.73
C ASN A 426 -12.21 34.62 -7.67
N LEU A 427 -11.57 33.54 -8.11
CA LEU A 427 -10.10 33.44 -8.17
C LEU A 427 -9.50 34.60 -8.97
N GLY A 428 -10.11 35.00 -10.09
CA GLY A 428 -9.65 36.12 -10.91
C GLY A 428 -9.74 37.46 -10.20
N THR A 429 -10.81 37.70 -9.43
CA THR A 429 -10.93 38.94 -8.65
C THR A 429 -9.91 39.01 -7.52
N ILE A 430 -9.57 37.88 -6.90
CA ILE A 430 -8.54 37.81 -5.84
C ILE A 430 -7.15 37.98 -6.47
N ALA A 431 -6.87 37.32 -7.60
CA ALA A 431 -5.63 37.45 -8.35
C ALA A 431 -5.39 38.90 -8.81
N ALA A 432 -6.43 39.60 -9.26
CA ALA A 432 -6.37 41.04 -9.58
C ALA A 432 -5.93 41.87 -8.38
N LYS A 433 -6.49 41.63 -7.19
CA LYS A 433 -6.08 42.32 -5.95
C LYS A 433 -4.63 42.04 -5.54
N LYS A 434 -4.07 40.91 -5.95
CA LYS A 434 -2.67 40.51 -5.72
C LYS A 434 -1.73 40.84 -6.89
N GLU A 435 -2.25 41.47 -7.95
CA GLU A 435 -1.53 41.83 -9.17
C GLU A 435 -0.87 40.65 -9.90
N PHE A 436 -1.45 39.45 -9.82
CA PHE A 436 -1.00 38.24 -10.51
C PHE A 436 -1.38 38.27 -11.99
N LYS A 437 -0.61 39.03 -12.77
CA LYS A 437 -0.91 39.38 -14.16
C LYS A 437 -1.05 38.16 -15.07
N GLU A 438 -0.22 37.13 -14.87
CA GLU A 438 -0.28 35.91 -15.68
C GLU A 438 -1.55 35.12 -15.35
N MET A 439 -1.83 34.95 -14.05
CA MET A 439 -3.05 34.27 -13.60
C MET A 439 -4.32 34.96 -14.08
N ILE A 440 -4.39 36.29 -14.03
CA ILE A 440 -5.53 37.06 -14.53
C ILE A 440 -5.75 36.80 -16.02
N SER A 441 -4.68 36.87 -16.83
CA SER A 441 -4.76 36.61 -18.27
C SER A 441 -5.31 35.20 -18.56
N ASN A 442 -4.84 34.19 -17.82
CA ASN A 442 -5.32 32.81 -17.96
C ASN A 442 -6.79 32.67 -17.55
N ILE A 443 -7.20 33.28 -16.44
CA ILE A 443 -8.60 33.23 -15.97
C ILE A 443 -9.55 33.88 -16.97
N LEU A 444 -9.17 35.03 -17.53
CA LEU A 444 -9.93 35.69 -18.59
C LEU A 444 -10.09 34.74 -19.80
N LEU A 445 -9.01 34.10 -20.24
CA LEU A 445 -9.07 33.10 -21.32
C LEU A 445 -10.00 31.91 -20.98
N TYR A 446 -9.91 31.38 -19.75
CA TYR A 446 -10.77 30.28 -19.30
C TYR A 446 -12.25 30.66 -19.28
N LEU A 447 -12.59 31.83 -18.73
CA LEU A 447 -13.97 32.34 -18.71
C LEU A 447 -14.50 32.59 -20.13
N LYS A 448 -13.67 33.11 -21.03
CA LYS A 448 -14.03 33.25 -22.45
C LYS A 448 -14.41 31.90 -23.06
N LYS A 449 -13.55 30.89 -22.88
CA LYS A 449 -13.78 29.54 -23.41
C LYS A 449 -15.00 28.86 -22.80
N ILE A 450 -15.25 29.07 -21.51
CA ILE A 450 -16.48 28.61 -20.83
C ILE A 450 -17.71 29.30 -21.43
N GLY A 451 -17.65 30.61 -21.65
CA GLY A 451 -18.73 31.39 -22.27
C GLY A 451 -19.05 30.91 -23.68
N GLU A 452 -18.02 30.68 -24.50
CA GLU A 452 -18.13 30.11 -25.86
C GLU A 452 -18.87 28.77 -25.84
N ASN A 453 -18.34 27.80 -25.09
CA ASN A 453 -18.93 26.47 -24.99
C ASN A 453 -20.36 26.50 -24.44
N SER A 454 -20.64 27.43 -23.51
CA SER A 454 -21.97 27.58 -22.93
C SER A 454 -22.97 28.13 -23.94
N ILE A 455 -22.59 29.12 -24.74
CA ILE A 455 -23.45 29.68 -25.79
C ILE A 455 -23.75 28.63 -26.87
N ASP A 456 -22.72 27.94 -27.36
CA ASP A 456 -22.84 26.91 -28.40
C ASP A 456 -23.79 25.78 -27.98
N ARG A 457 -23.79 25.45 -26.69
CA ARG A 457 -24.63 24.38 -26.10
C ARG A 457 -25.90 24.90 -25.44
N ARG A 458 -26.21 26.20 -25.55
CA ARG A 458 -27.37 26.87 -24.94
C ARG A 458 -27.47 26.69 -23.41
N SER A 459 -26.34 26.62 -22.72
CA SER A 459 -26.22 26.67 -21.26
C SER A 459 -26.24 28.14 -20.80
N GLU A 460 -27.43 28.77 -20.86
CA GLU A 460 -27.58 30.21 -20.74
C GLU A 460 -27.12 30.77 -19.40
N LYS A 461 -27.36 30.03 -18.30
CA LYS A 461 -26.92 30.48 -16.97
C LYS A 461 -25.41 30.45 -16.84
N THR A 462 -24.77 29.40 -17.38
CA THR A 462 -23.30 29.28 -17.34
C THR A 462 -22.65 30.36 -18.21
N ALA A 463 -23.20 30.64 -19.39
CA ALA A 463 -22.75 31.74 -20.24
C ALA A 463 -22.89 33.11 -19.53
N SER A 464 -24.01 33.33 -18.84
CA SER A 464 -24.24 34.55 -18.06
C SER A 464 -23.20 34.71 -16.95
N ILE A 465 -22.92 33.64 -16.21
CA ILE A 465 -21.92 33.65 -15.14
C ILE A 465 -20.50 33.85 -15.68
N ALA A 466 -20.17 33.29 -16.84
CA ALA A 466 -18.89 33.54 -17.49
C ALA A 466 -18.70 35.04 -17.83
N ILE A 467 -19.73 35.69 -18.39
CA ILE A 467 -19.71 37.14 -18.68
C ILE A 467 -19.61 37.96 -17.38
N ILE A 468 -20.38 37.62 -16.34
CA ILE A 468 -20.31 38.29 -15.03
C ILE A 468 -18.91 38.11 -14.42
N GLY A 469 -18.33 36.93 -14.55
CA GLY A 469 -16.96 36.63 -14.13
C GLY A 469 -15.95 37.52 -14.84
N LEU A 470 -15.98 37.58 -16.18
CA LEU A 470 -15.13 38.47 -16.98
C LEU A 470 -15.29 39.93 -16.52
N GLY A 471 -16.53 40.38 -16.33
CA GLY A 471 -16.87 41.71 -15.85
C GLY A 471 -16.26 42.02 -14.49
N SER A 472 -16.43 41.10 -13.53
CA SER A 472 -15.94 41.25 -12.15
C SER A 472 -14.41 41.28 -12.10
N VAL A 473 -13.73 40.42 -12.87
CA VAL A 473 -12.27 40.43 -13.00
C VAL A 473 -11.79 41.71 -13.68
N GLY A 474 -12.50 42.20 -14.71
CA GLY A 474 -12.21 43.46 -15.38
C GLY A 474 -12.32 44.67 -14.45
N ILE A 475 -13.40 44.75 -13.65
CA ILE A 475 -13.57 45.80 -12.63
C ILE A 475 -12.46 45.74 -11.57
N ALA A 476 -12.12 44.55 -11.09
CA ALA A 476 -11.04 44.38 -10.12
C ALA A 476 -9.67 44.81 -10.71
N SER A 477 -9.42 44.47 -11.97
CA SER A 477 -8.21 44.85 -12.70
C SER A 477 -8.13 46.36 -12.95
N ALA A 478 -9.24 47.00 -13.32
CA ALA A 478 -9.34 48.45 -13.51
C ALA A 478 -9.02 49.21 -12.22
N LYS A 479 -9.58 48.76 -11.08
CA LYS A 479 -9.28 49.32 -9.75
C LYS A 479 -7.80 49.24 -9.38
N GLN A 480 -7.11 48.19 -9.86
CA GLN A 480 -5.67 48.00 -9.66
C GLN A 480 -4.82 48.56 -10.81
N LYS A 481 -5.42 49.33 -11.73
CA LYS A 481 -4.75 49.96 -12.89
C LYS A 481 -4.03 48.95 -13.80
N LEU A 482 -4.55 47.72 -13.88
CA LEU A 482 -4.02 46.66 -14.73
C LEU A 482 -4.63 46.77 -16.14
N CYS A 483 -4.28 47.84 -16.88
CA CYS A 483 -4.94 48.20 -18.15
C CYS A 483 -5.04 47.03 -19.15
N LYS A 484 -3.95 46.27 -19.34
CA LYS A 484 -3.95 45.10 -20.25
C LYS A 484 -5.01 44.06 -19.90
N ALA A 485 -5.20 43.76 -18.61
CA ALA A 485 -6.19 42.80 -18.15
C ALA A 485 -7.62 43.36 -18.27
N THR A 486 -7.79 44.67 -18.01
CA THR A 486 -9.06 45.37 -18.24
C THR A 486 -9.48 45.31 -19.70
N ASP A 487 -8.56 45.65 -20.61
CA ASP A 487 -8.80 45.63 -22.07
C ASP A 487 -9.09 44.21 -22.57
N GLN A 488 -8.35 43.22 -22.07
CA GLN A 488 -8.58 41.82 -22.37
C GLN A 488 -9.98 41.37 -21.94
N SER A 489 -10.42 41.73 -20.73
CA SER A 489 -11.77 41.44 -20.25
C SER A 489 -12.84 42.05 -21.16
N ILE A 490 -12.74 43.34 -21.48
CA ILE A 490 -13.69 44.03 -22.37
C ILE A 490 -13.73 43.35 -23.75
N SER A 491 -12.57 43.05 -24.33
CA SER A 491 -12.47 42.39 -25.63
C SER A 491 -13.15 41.02 -25.65
N GLN A 492 -12.95 40.21 -24.61
CA GLN A 492 -13.57 38.90 -24.49
C GLN A 492 -15.08 38.99 -24.25
N ILE A 493 -15.56 39.95 -23.47
CA ILE A 493 -17.01 40.18 -23.31
C ILE A 493 -17.63 40.57 -24.66
N LYS A 494 -17.04 41.50 -25.40
CA LYS A 494 -17.51 41.88 -26.75
C LYS A 494 -17.60 40.69 -27.69
N PHE A 495 -16.60 39.82 -27.67
CA PHE A 495 -16.61 38.60 -28.45
C PHE A 495 -17.81 37.70 -28.09
N LEU A 496 -18.04 37.45 -26.79
CA LEU A 496 -19.18 36.63 -26.34
C LEU A 496 -20.53 37.28 -26.64
N GLN A 497 -20.65 38.61 -26.63
CA GLN A 497 -21.88 39.31 -27.02
C GLN A 497 -22.26 39.09 -28.48
N ILE A 498 -21.27 39.13 -29.38
CA ILE A 498 -21.47 38.88 -30.81
C ILE A 498 -21.92 37.43 -30.99
N LEU A 499 -21.21 36.48 -30.38
CA LEU A 499 -21.53 35.06 -30.44
C LEU A 499 -22.94 34.76 -29.88
N ALA A 500 -23.33 35.41 -28.78
CA ALA A 500 -24.66 35.28 -28.20
C ALA A 500 -25.75 35.80 -29.15
N LYS A 501 -25.51 36.93 -29.83
CA LYS A 501 -26.44 37.50 -30.81
C LYS A 501 -26.62 36.61 -32.03
N GLU A 502 -25.53 36.03 -32.54
CA GLU A 502 -25.56 35.05 -33.64
C GLU A 502 -26.39 33.81 -33.28
N ASN A 503 -26.33 33.41 -32.00
CA ASN A 503 -27.10 32.29 -31.45
C ASN A 503 -28.51 32.67 -30.96
N LYS A 504 -28.95 33.92 -31.16
CA LYS A 504 -30.27 34.45 -30.72
C LYS A 504 -30.48 34.42 -29.20
N LEU A 505 -29.43 34.64 -28.43
CA LEU A 505 -29.43 34.74 -26.97
C LEU A 505 -29.33 36.21 -26.55
N ASP A 506 -30.39 36.98 -26.81
CA ASP A 506 -30.39 38.45 -26.63
C ASP A 506 -30.14 38.88 -25.18
N ASP A 507 -30.65 38.13 -24.20
CA ASP A 507 -30.44 38.39 -22.77
C ASP A 507 -28.95 38.34 -22.38
N ILE A 508 -28.20 37.38 -22.95
CA ILE A 508 -26.76 37.23 -22.72
C ILE A 508 -26.00 38.37 -23.41
N SER A 509 -26.42 38.77 -24.61
CA SER A 509 -25.83 39.91 -25.33
C SER A 509 -26.01 41.23 -24.54
N SER A 510 -27.22 41.47 -24.03
CA SER A 510 -27.54 42.63 -23.17
C SER A 510 -26.74 42.61 -21.86
N LEU A 511 -26.58 41.43 -21.24
CA LEU A 511 -25.77 41.28 -20.04
C LEU A 511 -24.29 41.64 -20.27
N GLY A 512 -23.74 41.31 -21.44
CA GLY A 512 -22.40 41.72 -21.82
C GLY A 512 -22.25 43.24 -21.92
N GLU A 513 -23.28 43.95 -22.41
CA GLU A 513 -23.24 45.40 -22.59
C GLU A 513 -23.22 46.08 -21.22
N LYS A 514 -24.10 45.62 -20.34
CA LYS A 514 -24.13 46.04 -18.93
C LYS A 514 -22.78 45.79 -18.23
N SER A 515 -22.16 44.64 -18.48
CA SER A 515 -20.88 44.28 -17.87
C SER A 515 -19.74 45.18 -18.34
N ILE A 516 -19.68 45.52 -19.63
CA ILE A 516 -18.71 46.47 -20.19
C ILE A 516 -18.92 47.88 -19.60
N ASN A 517 -20.17 48.34 -19.53
CA ASN A 517 -20.48 49.66 -18.96
C ASN A 517 -20.06 49.74 -17.48
N ASN A 518 -20.24 48.66 -16.72
CA ASN A 518 -19.75 48.58 -15.34
C ASN A 518 -18.23 48.67 -15.26
N ILE A 519 -17.49 48.01 -16.17
CA ILE A 519 -16.03 48.15 -16.24
C ILE A 519 -15.63 49.60 -16.52
N TYR A 520 -16.21 50.25 -17.54
CA TYR A 520 -15.88 51.65 -17.85
C TYR A 520 -16.18 52.59 -16.68
N SER A 521 -17.29 52.40 -15.99
CA SER A 521 -17.62 53.21 -14.81
C SER A 521 -16.59 53.08 -13.67
N SER A 522 -15.87 51.95 -13.61
CA SER A 522 -14.82 51.71 -12.62
C SER A 522 -13.47 52.33 -12.98
N ILE A 523 -13.28 52.75 -14.23
CA ILE A 523 -12.07 53.42 -14.73
C ILE A 523 -12.08 54.93 -14.37
N ASP A 524 -13.25 55.50 -14.08
CA ASP A 524 -13.44 56.95 -13.87
C ASP A 524 -13.22 57.43 -12.42
N PHE A 525 -11.99 57.22 -11.91
CA PHE A 525 -11.38 58.04 -10.85
C PHE A 525 -9.87 58.26 -11.10
N LYS A 526 -9.51 58.65 -12.33
CA LYS A 526 -8.44 59.61 -12.71
C LYS A 526 -8.39 59.71 -14.23
N LYS A 527 -9.10 60.72 -14.74
CA LYS A 527 -9.41 60.95 -16.15
C LYS A 527 -8.26 61.62 -16.92
N ASP A 528 -7.03 61.14 -16.77
CA ASP A 528 -5.86 61.81 -17.38
C ASP A 528 -5.06 60.98 -18.40
N ASP A 529 -5.25 59.66 -18.55
CA ASP A 529 -4.30 58.85 -19.36
C ASP A 529 -4.89 57.80 -20.33
N ILE A 530 -6.14 57.93 -20.80
CA ILE A 530 -6.64 57.05 -21.88
C ILE A 530 -6.98 57.87 -23.12
N ASN A 531 -5.97 58.06 -23.97
CA ASN A 531 -6.17 58.42 -25.38
C ASN A 531 -6.85 57.25 -26.09
N ILE A 532 -8.17 57.36 -26.26
CA ILE A 532 -8.92 56.56 -27.23
C ILE A 532 -8.69 57.23 -28.58
N GLU A 533 -7.75 56.70 -29.37
CA GLU A 533 -7.78 56.91 -30.82
C GLU A 533 -9.00 56.18 -31.38
N SER A 534 -10.05 56.95 -31.61
CA SER A 534 -11.17 56.61 -32.47
C SER A 534 -10.68 56.47 -33.92
N GLY A 535 -10.55 55.23 -34.40
CA GLY A 535 -10.48 54.88 -35.81
C GLY A 535 -11.75 54.14 -36.22
N ILE A 536 -12.55 54.80 -37.05
CA ILE A 536 -13.76 54.31 -37.73
C ILE A 536 -13.48 53.06 -38.56
#